data_AF-A0A953L1Z2-F1
#
_entry.id   AF-A0A953L1Z2-F1
#
_cell.length_a   1.000
_cell.length_b   1.000
_cell.length_c   1.000
_cell.angle_alpha   90.00
_cell.angle_beta   90.00
_cell.angle_gamma   90.00
#
_symmetry.space_group_name_H-M   'P 1'
#
loop_
_entity.id
_entity.type
_entity.pdbx_description
1 polymer ?
#
loop_
_entity_poly.entity_id
_entity_poly.type
_entity_poly.pdbx_seq_one_letter_code
_entity_poly.pdbx_strand_id
1 'polypeptide(L)'
;MGAGFEGPCEALYLGKKILVIPMTGQYEQQCNAAALASVGVPVIPLLSEIYIPRITAWLQQDQEIDIVFPEDTAQKAVRRLYELRMQES
;
A
#
# COMPACT_ATOMS: atom_id res chain seq x y z
N MET A 1 3.36 17.84 -0.41
CA MET A 1 2.55 16.82 0.29
C MET A 1 3.03 15.46 -0.21
N GLY A 2 3.56 14.63 0.69
CA GLY A 2 4.11 13.34 0.33
C GLY A 2 2.98 12.37 0.02
N ALA A 3 2.76 12.08 -1.27
CA ALA A 3 1.84 11.04 -1.74
C ALA A 3 2.32 9.60 -1.38
N GLY A 4 3.10 9.44 -0.31
CA GLY A 4 3.87 8.22 -0.04
C GLY A 4 3.06 7.12 0.61
N PHE A 5 2.30 7.45 1.64
CA PHE A 5 1.74 6.45 2.53
C PHE A 5 0.30 6.75 2.93
N GLU A 6 0.05 7.96 3.42
CA GLU A 6 -1.24 8.34 4.03
C GLU A 6 -2.43 8.22 3.06
N GLY A 7 -2.33 8.82 1.86
CA GLY A 7 -3.43 8.81 0.89
C GLY A 7 -3.82 7.40 0.40
N PRO A 8 -2.85 6.57 -0.05
CA PRO A 8 -3.13 5.17 -0.39
C PRO A 8 -3.70 4.36 0.77
N CYS A 9 -3.19 4.55 2.00
CA CYS A 9 -3.71 3.87 3.19
C CYS A 9 -5.14 4.27 3.54
N GLU A 10 -5.47 5.56 3.48
CA GLU A 10 -6.82 6.06 3.73
C GLU A 10 -7.82 5.52 2.69
N ALA A 11 -7.44 5.53 1.42
CA ALA A 11 -8.26 4.98 0.35
C ALA A 11 -8.52 3.48 0.56
N LEU A 12 -7.49 2.71 0.93
CA LEU A 12 -7.65 1.29 1.26
C LEU A 12 -8.55 1.06 2.48
N TYR A 13 -8.37 1.85 3.55
CA TYR A 13 -9.20 1.77 4.74
C TYR A 13 -10.69 2.03 4.44
N LEU A 14 -10.97 2.94 3.52
CA LEU A 14 -12.32 3.27 3.05
C LEU A 14 -12.86 2.29 1.98
N GLY A 15 -12.15 1.18 1.72
CA GLY A 15 -12.53 0.19 0.71
C GLY A 15 -12.54 0.75 -0.72
N LYS A 16 -11.77 1.80 -0.99
CA LYS A 16 -11.70 2.41 -2.31
C LYS A 16 -10.74 1.64 -3.20
N LYS A 17 -11.16 1.49 -4.44
CA LYS A 17 -10.33 0.97 -5.52
C LYS A 17 -9.16 1.92 -5.83
N ILE A 18 -7.94 1.39 -5.78
CA ILE A 18 -6.72 2.16 -6.06
C ILE A 18 -5.80 1.46 -7.06
N LEU A 19 -5.03 2.28 -7.79
CA LEU A 19 -3.91 1.92 -8.64
C LEU A 19 -2.75 2.85 -8.30
N VAL A 20 -1.53 2.32 -8.25
CA VAL A 20 -0.35 3.05 -7.76
C VAL A 20 0.67 3.24 -8.87
N ILE A 21 1.26 4.44 -8.91
CA ILE A 21 2.42 4.78 -9.74
C ILE A 21 3.50 5.34 -8.82
N PRO A 22 4.60 4.60 -8.55
CA PRO A 22 5.65 5.08 -7.66
C PRO A 22 6.47 6.19 -8.34
N MET A 23 6.96 7.13 -7.54
CA MET A 23 7.86 8.17 -8.06
C MET A 23 9.24 7.59 -8.37
N THR A 24 9.77 7.91 -9.56
CA THR A 24 11.13 7.52 -9.96
C THR A 24 12.17 8.10 -9.03
N GLY A 25 13.14 7.28 -8.60
CA GLY A 25 14.25 7.71 -7.73
C GLY A 25 13.89 7.86 -6.26
N GLN A 26 12.64 7.59 -5.85
CA GLN A 26 12.20 7.66 -4.46
C GLN A 26 12.11 6.26 -3.85
N TYR A 27 13.10 5.90 -3.04
CA TYR A 27 13.18 4.56 -2.43
C TYR A 27 11.93 4.19 -1.62
N GLU A 28 11.47 5.08 -0.72
CA GLU A 28 10.30 4.83 0.12
C GLU A 28 9.02 4.59 -0.70
N GLN A 29 8.83 5.31 -1.80
CA GLN A 29 7.70 5.12 -2.71
C GLN A 29 7.74 3.75 -3.41
N GLN A 30 8.93 3.26 -3.74
CA GLN A 30 9.10 1.92 -4.31
C GLN A 30 8.77 0.84 -3.26
N CYS A 31 9.20 1.03 -2.01
CA CYS A 31 8.83 0.13 -0.91
C CYS A 31 7.32 0.10 -0.69
N ASN A 32 6.66 1.26 -0.69
CA ASN A 32 5.21 1.34 -0.51
C ASN A 32 4.46 0.69 -1.67
N ALA A 33 4.90 0.91 -2.92
CA ALA A 33 4.33 0.24 -4.08
C ALA A 33 4.52 -1.29 -4.03
N ALA A 34 5.68 -1.78 -3.59
CA ALA A 34 5.92 -3.21 -3.40
C ALA A 34 5.00 -3.82 -2.33
N ALA A 35 4.81 -3.13 -1.20
CA ALA A 35 3.88 -3.56 -0.16
C ALA A 35 2.43 -3.60 -0.68
N LEU A 36 1.99 -2.57 -1.40
CA LEU A 36 0.66 -2.51 -2.00
C LEU A 36 0.45 -3.60 -3.06
N ALA A 37 1.46 -3.89 -3.88
CA ALA A 37 1.42 -5.01 -4.82
C ALA A 37 1.24 -6.36 -4.13
N SER A 38 1.83 -6.55 -2.94
CA SER A 38 1.73 -7.80 -2.17
C SER A 38 0.30 -8.08 -1.66
N VAL A 39 -0.51 -7.04 -1.51
CA VAL A 39 -1.93 -7.13 -1.09
C VAL A 39 -2.90 -6.98 -2.27
N GLY A 40 -2.42 -7.12 -3.51
CA GLY A 40 -3.25 -7.17 -4.72
C GLY A 40 -3.55 -5.82 -5.38
N VAL A 41 -2.95 -4.72 -4.91
CA VAL A 41 -3.09 -3.42 -5.57
C VAL A 41 -2.29 -3.42 -6.89
N PRO A 42 -2.89 -3.05 -8.04
CA PRO A 42 -2.15 -2.92 -9.28
C PRO A 42 -1.18 -1.74 -9.22
N VAL A 43 0.08 -2.01 -9.59
CA VAL A 43 1.15 -1.02 -9.70
C VAL A 43 1.64 -0.92 -11.14
N ILE A 44 1.70 0.29 -11.70
CA ILE A 44 2.35 0.57 -12.98
C ILE A 44 3.55 1.50 -12.76
N PRO A 45 4.66 1.36 -13.52
CA PRO A 45 5.87 2.12 -13.25
C PRO A 45 5.80 3.57 -13.71
N LEU A 46 4.98 3.87 -14.72
CA LEU A 46 4.74 5.23 -15.23
C LEU A 46 3.43 5.30 -16.02
N LEU A 47 2.94 6.50 -16.28
CA LEU A 47 1.76 6.73 -17.11
C LEU A 47 2.16 6.85 -18.58
N SER A 48 1.86 5.80 -19.37
CA SER A 48 2.13 5.77 -20.82
C SER A 48 1.19 4.84 -21.55
N GLU A 49 1.11 5.00 -22.87
CA GLU A 49 0.20 4.23 -23.74
C GLU A 49 0.34 2.72 -23.60
N ILE A 50 1.56 2.22 -23.37
CA ILE A 50 1.81 0.79 -23.16
C ILE A 50 1.06 0.20 -21.96
N TYR A 51 0.63 1.03 -21.00
CA TYR A 51 -0.14 0.61 -19.82
C TYR A 51 -1.63 0.89 -19.95
N ILE A 52 -2.11 1.51 -21.04
CA ILE A 52 -3.55 1.72 -21.28
C ILE A 52 -4.35 0.42 -21.14
N PRO A 53 -3.93 -0.73 -21.74
CA PRO A 53 -4.69 -1.97 -21.58
C PRO A 53 -4.86 -2.39 -20.12
N ARG A 54 -3.82 -2.19 -19.30
CA ARG A 54 -3.84 -2.54 -17.88
C ARG A 54 -4.71 -1.58 -17.06
N ILE A 55 -4.67 -0.28 -17.37
CA ILE A 55 -5.52 0.72 -16.74
C ILE A 55 -7.00 0.47 -17.10
N THR A 56 -7.30 0.16 -18.35
CA THR A 56 -8.66 -0.17 -18.81
C THR A 56 -9.18 -1.43 -18.13
N ALA A 57 -8.37 -2.49 -18.08
CA ALA A 57 -8.71 -3.71 -17.36
C ALA A 57 -8.96 -3.43 -15.87
N TRP A 58 -8.10 -2.65 -15.23
CA TRP A 58 -8.29 -2.19 -13.87
C TRP A 58 -9.62 -1.47 -13.72
N LEU A 59 -9.95 -0.47 -14.55
CA LEU A 59 -11.20 0.28 -14.49
C LEU A 59 -12.45 -0.61 -14.57
N GLN A 60 -12.42 -1.65 -15.40
CA GLN A 60 -13.56 -2.55 -15.64
C GLN A 60 -13.74 -3.65 -14.59
N GLN A 61 -12.73 -3.96 -13.80
CA GLN A 61 -12.84 -4.95 -12.72
C GLN A 61 -13.46 -4.32 -11.47
N ASP A 62 -14.41 -5.00 -10.83
CA ASP A 62 -14.68 -4.71 -9.42
C ASP A 62 -13.46 -5.15 -8.61
N GLN A 63 -12.86 -4.20 -7.92
CA GLN A 63 -11.66 -4.45 -7.12
C GLN A 63 -12.06 -4.49 -5.66
N GLU A 64 -12.25 -5.69 -5.16
CA GLU A 64 -12.38 -5.97 -3.73
C GLU A 64 -10.98 -6.30 -3.20
N ILE A 65 -10.33 -5.30 -2.60
CA ILE A 65 -9.15 -5.57 -1.78
C ILE A 65 -9.65 -5.81 -0.36
N ASP A 66 -9.74 -7.08 0.02
CA ASP A 66 -10.04 -7.48 1.40
C ASP A 66 -8.77 -7.36 2.26
N ILE A 67 -8.48 -6.15 2.72
CA ILE A 67 -7.45 -5.91 3.73
C ILE A 67 -8.15 -5.76 5.07
N VAL A 68 -7.91 -6.74 5.95
CA VAL A 68 -8.29 -6.65 7.35
C VAL A 68 -7.28 -5.75 8.06
N PHE A 69 -7.75 -4.66 8.64
CA PHE A 69 -6.99 -3.79 9.55
C PHE A 69 -7.37 -4.13 11.00
N PRO A 70 -6.57 -4.93 11.73
CA PRO A 70 -6.90 -5.30 13.10
C PRO A 70 -6.84 -4.08 14.03
N GLU A 71 -7.87 -3.86 14.84
CA GLU A 71 -7.92 -2.74 15.80
C GLU A 71 -6.79 -2.77 16.83
N ASP A 72 -6.27 -3.95 17.15
CA ASP A 72 -5.21 -4.15 18.14
C ASP A 72 -3.78 -4.02 17.59
N THR A 73 -3.63 -3.64 16.31
CA THR A 73 -2.33 -3.53 15.63
C THR A 73 -1.39 -2.59 16.39
N ALA A 74 -1.89 -1.46 16.88
CA ALA A 74 -1.09 -0.50 17.66
C ALA A 74 -0.62 -1.09 18.99
N GLN A 75 -1.50 -1.79 19.72
CA GLN A 75 -1.16 -2.43 21.00
C GLN A 75 -0.18 -3.58 20.82
N LYS A 76 -0.35 -4.39 19.77
CA LYS A 76 0.60 -5.46 19.40
C LYS A 76 1.98 -4.88 19.09
N ALA A 77 2.04 -3.79 18.32
CA ALA A 77 3.30 -3.14 17.98
C ALA A 77 4.02 -2.59 19.22
N VAL A 78 3.29 -1.89 20.10
CA VAL A 78 3.83 -1.37 21.36
C VAL A 78 4.34 -2.50 22.25
N ARG A 79 3.53 -3.56 22.42
CA ARG A 79 3.93 -4.75 23.20
C ARG A 79 5.21 -5.38 22.64
N ARG A 80 5.30 -5.55 21.32
CA ARG A 80 6.48 -6.12 20.67
C ARG A 80 7.74 -5.28 20.90
N LEU A 81 7.63 -3.96 20.86
CA LEU A 81 8.74 -3.05 21.18
C LEU A 81 9.20 -3.19 22.63
N TYR A 82 8.28 -3.34 23.58
CA TYR A 82 8.63 -3.59 24.99
C TYR A 82 9.35 -4.93 25.17
N GLU A 83 8.86 -6.00 24.53
CA GLU A 83 9.48 -7.32 24.59
C GLU A 83 10.91 -7.32 24.02
N LEU A 84 11.14 -6.65 22.89
CA LEU A 84 12.48 -6.51 22.29
C LEU A 84 13.43 -5.74 23.21
N ARG A 85 12.98 -4.64 23.82
CA ARG A 85 13.78 -3.89 24.79
C ARG A 85 14.19 -4.73 26.00
N MET A 86 13.30 -5.60 26.48
CA MET A 86 13.55 -6.48 27.63
C MET A 86 14.53 -7.63 27.29
N GLN A 87 14.73 -7.95 26.02
CA GLN A 87 15.71 -8.96 25.58
C GLN A 87 17.12 -8.40 25.39
N GLU A 88 17.28 -7.06 25.35
CA GLU A 88 18.57 -6.38 25.20
C GLU A 88 19.17 -5.88 26.55
N SER A 89 18.52 -6.16 27.68
CA SER A 89 19.02 -5.94 29.06
C SER A 89 19.29 -7.25 29.76
#